data_AF-A0A1H6MKH8-F1
#
_entry.id   AF-A0A1H6MKH8-F1
#
_cell.length_a   1.000
_cell.length_b   1.000
_cell.length_c   1.000
_cell.angle_alpha   90.00
_cell.angle_beta   90.00
_cell.angle_gamma   90.00
#
_symmetry.space_group_name_H-M   'P 1'
#
loop_
_entity.id
_entity.type
_entity.pdbx_description
1 polymer ?
#
loop_
_entity_poly.entity_id
_entity_poly.type
_entity_poly.pdbx_seq_one_letter_code
_entity_poly.pdbx_strand_id
1 'polypeptide(L)'
;MKKTVLFLATLLLTGYFVTAQVLYSENFDNLTLGNVGTDPTGQTPGQSGWHTRSYDQSNNYFKIVSEPGRGKVIELITPQSQNITHNALQKRGVDTLWNNRTPGNDVLKIEYDFFTGPYNVDKRSIYALYMSINNDDPLNPTNNIIHIGYAPNTGVLNITANAVAGSFYYISTQQLSAFTDNTWVRLIVYIDYPNQKIYFSLPSIGVLMVHDAPNVIPPVNSLLFIAGTNGLTPSFLSFYKFDNFVVSAVNTVPLSTQSFISSKFNVFPNPVNDVVTITNNENINIEQVEVFDVSGKAIQSQAFNNDNEVQLNIKDLASGTYMLHIKTAESTVVKKVIKK
;
A
#
# COMPACT_ATOMS: atom_id res chain seq x y z
N MET A 1 -29.10 -56.44 -22.22
CA MET A 1 -28.87 -54.98 -22.12
C MET A 1 -28.41 -54.66 -20.69
N LYS A 2 -27.10 -54.46 -20.46
CA LYS A 2 -26.58 -53.99 -19.17
C LYS A 2 -26.50 -52.46 -19.23
N LYS A 3 -27.24 -51.78 -18.35
CA LYS A 3 -27.20 -50.32 -18.22
C LYS A 3 -26.04 -49.95 -17.29
N THR A 4 -24.99 -49.36 -17.85
CA THR A 4 -23.90 -48.74 -17.08
C THR A 4 -24.40 -47.37 -16.62
N VAL A 5 -24.62 -47.20 -15.31
CA VAL A 5 -24.92 -45.89 -14.71
C VAL A 5 -23.58 -45.22 -14.42
N LEU A 6 -23.27 -44.15 -15.15
CA LEU A 6 -22.08 -43.33 -14.93
C LEU A 6 -22.37 -42.41 -13.74
N PHE A 7 -21.69 -42.62 -12.61
CA PHE A 7 -21.69 -41.67 -11.50
C PHE A 7 -20.76 -40.51 -11.87
N LEU A 8 -21.33 -39.36 -12.21
CA LEU A 8 -20.58 -38.12 -12.35
C LEU A 8 -20.23 -37.63 -10.94
N ALA A 9 -18.99 -37.83 -10.50
CA ALA A 9 -18.48 -37.19 -9.31
C ALA A 9 -18.29 -35.69 -9.61
N THR A 10 -19.23 -34.86 -9.19
CA THR A 10 -19.06 -33.41 -9.13
C THR A 10 -17.99 -33.11 -8.09
N LEU A 11 -16.76 -32.90 -8.55
CA LEU A 11 -15.70 -32.31 -7.75
C LEU A 11 -16.14 -30.88 -7.44
N LEU A 12 -16.69 -30.66 -6.24
CA LEU A 12 -16.88 -29.32 -5.68
C LEU A 12 -15.49 -28.71 -5.47
N LEU A 13 -14.96 -28.07 -6.51
CA LEU A 13 -13.91 -27.06 -6.38
C LEU A 13 -14.54 -25.90 -5.60
N THR A 14 -14.48 -25.96 -4.27
CA THR A 14 -14.68 -24.79 -3.43
C THR A 14 -13.52 -23.85 -3.74
N GLY A 15 -13.69 -22.99 -4.74
CA GLY A 15 -12.84 -21.83 -4.89
C GLY A 15 -12.93 -21.05 -3.59
N TYR A 16 -11.85 -21.03 -2.81
CA TYR A 16 -11.73 -20.08 -1.72
C TYR A 16 -11.69 -18.70 -2.36
N PHE A 17 -12.85 -18.06 -2.49
CA PHE A 17 -12.89 -16.64 -2.73
C PHE A 17 -12.11 -15.98 -1.60
N VAL A 18 -11.20 -15.07 -1.95
CA VAL A 18 -10.48 -14.23 -0.98
C VAL A 18 -11.52 -13.31 -0.35
N THR A 19 -12.21 -13.77 0.70
CA THR A 19 -13.13 -12.92 1.46
C THR A 19 -12.32 -12.18 2.51
N ALA A 20 -11.95 -10.94 2.20
CA ALA A 20 -11.38 -10.06 3.20
C ALA A 20 -12.43 -9.78 4.28
N GLN A 21 -12.09 -10.07 5.54
CA GLN A 21 -12.88 -9.65 6.69
C GLN A 21 -12.37 -8.29 7.14
N VAL A 22 -13.17 -7.25 6.96
CA VAL A 22 -12.87 -5.93 7.52
C VAL A 22 -13.04 -5.99 9.04
N LEU A 23 -11.96 -5.70 9.77
CA LEU A 23 -11.94 -5.66 11.23
C LEU A 23 -12.19 -4.24 11.76
N TYR A 24 -11.71 -3.24 11.02
CA TYR A 24 -11.91 -1.82 11.34
C TYR A 24 -11.77 -0.98 10.08
N SER A 25 -12.54 0.10 9.99
CA SER A 25 -12.42 1.09 8.92
C SER A 25 -12.74 2.49 9.44
N GLU A 26 -12.03 3.49 8.95
CA GLU A 26 -12.24 4.90 9.27
C GLU A 26 -11.92 5.76 8.04
N ASN A 27 -12.92 6.52 7.58
CA ASN A 27 -12.79 7.52 6.53
C ASN A 27 -12.94 8.95 7.07
N PHE A 28 -13.02 9.12 8.39
CA PHE A 28 -13.04 10.39 9.12
C PHE A 28 -14.24 11.31 8.86
N ASP A 29 -15.12 11.02 7.91
CA ASP A 29 -16.28 11.83 7.54
C ASP A 29 -17.28 12.03 8.69
N ASN A 30 -17.40 11.02 9.56
CA ASN A 30 -18.28 11.07 10.72
C ASN A 30 -17.69 11.83 11.91
N LEU A 31 -16.43 12.28 11.83
CA LEU A 31 -15.76 12.99 12.91
C LEU A 31 -16.01 14.50 12.86
N THR A 32 -15.89 15.16 13.99
CA THR A 32 -16.06 16.61 14.13
C THR A 32 -14.79 17.33 13.68
N LEU A 33 -14.96 18.39 12.88
CA LEU A 33 -13.85 19.26 12.46
C LEU A 33 -13.13 19.90 13.66
N GLY A 34 -11.82 20.05 13.57
CA GLY A 34 -10.98 20.58 14.64
C GLY A 34 -10.13 19.50 15.31
N ASN A 35 -9.74 19.69 16.56
CA ASN A 35 -8.76 18.82 17.20
C ASN A 35 -9.26 17.36 17.32
N VAL A 36 -8.37 16.40 17.04
CA VAL A 36 -8.66 14.96 17.17
C VAL A 36 -8.91 14.58 18.63
N GLY A 37 -8.20 15.21 19.57
CA GLY A 37 -8.35 14.96 21.00
C GLY A 37 -8.06 16.20 21.84
N THR A 38 -8.27 16.06 23.15
CA THR A 38 -7.99 17.10 24.15
C THR A 38 -6.78 16.79 25.02
N ASP A 39 -6.26 15.56 24.96
CA ASP A 39 -5.11 15.10 25.74
C ASP A 39 -3.88 14.88 24.84
N PRO A 40 -2.85 15.76 24.89
CA PRO A 40 -1.67 15.64 24.05
C PRO A 40 -0.60 14.70 24.66
N THR A 41 -0.90 14.03 25.77
CA THR A 41 0.02 13.09 26.45
C THR A 41 -0.14 11.65 25.97
N GLY A 42 -1.14 11.36 25.13
CA GLY A 42 -1.42 10.03 24.61
C GLY A 42 -2.03 9.06 25.61
N GLN A 43 -2.56 9.53 26.75
CA GLN A 43 -3.20 8.66 27.74
C GLN A 43 -4.69 8.48 27.44
N THR A 44 -5.36 9.56 27.07
CA THR A 44 -6.80 9.60 26.81
C THR A 44 -7.07 9.55 25.31
N PRO A 45 -7.98 8.67 24.83
CA PRO A 45 -8.38 8.67 23.44
C PRO A 45 -9.17 9.95 23.10
N GLY A 46 -8.92 10.47 21.91
CA GLY A 46 -9.76 11.44 21.23
C GLY A 46 -10.87 10.77 20.40
N GLN A 47 -11.29 11.47 19.36
CA GLN A 47 -12.32 11.03 18.42
C GLN A 47 -11.98 9.65 17.83
N SER A 48 -12.96 8.74 17.78
CA SER A 48 -12.82 7.36 17.24
C SER A 48 -11.67 6.53 17.87
N GLY A 49 -11.24 6.86 19.09
CA GLY A 49 -10.19 6.13 19.80
C GLY A 49 -8.76 6.46 19.36
N TRP A 50 -8.56 7.52 18.56
CA TRP A 50 -7.22 8.01 18.20
C TRP A 50 -6.57 8.72 19.37
N HIS A 51 -5.33 8.36 19.70
CA HIS A 51 -4.55 9.03 20.74
C HIS A 51 -3.58 10.01 20.11
N THR A 52 -3.46 11.18 20.73
CA THR A 52 -2.58 12.27 20.29
C THR A 52 -1.42 12.42 21.26
N ARG A 53 -0.19 12.38 20.77
CA ARG A 53 1.02 12.60 21.56
C ARG A 53 1.85 13.70 20.94
N SER A 54 1.91 14.86 21.58
CA SER A 54 2.72 15.99 21.12
C SER A 54 3.91 16.22 22.04
N TYR A 55 5.03 16.63 21.45
CA TYR A 55 6.23 16.98 22.21
C TYR A 55 6.03 18.23 23.09
N ASP A 56 5.37 19.24 22.55
CA ASP A 56 5.11 20.53 23.20
C ASP A 56 3.75 20.60 23.91
N GLN A 57 3.13 19.43 24.14
CA GLN A 57 1.88 19.25 24.89
C GLN A 57 0.70 20.07 24.36
N SER A 58 0.55 20.16 23.04
CA SER A 58 -0.58 20.82 22.39
C SER A 58 -1.31 19.89 21.42
N ASN A 59 -2.64 19.95 21.43
CA ASN A 59 -3.46 19.17 20.50
C ASN A 59 -3.67 19.84 19.14
N ASN A 60 -3.18 21.07 18.95
CA ASN A 60 -3.38 21.81 17.72
C ASN A 60 -2.62 21.21 16.52
N TYR A 61 -1.81 20.17 16.73
CA TYR A 61 -1.10 19.46 15.67
C TYR A 61 -1.87 18.26 15.10
N PHE A 62 -3.05 17.97 15.63
CA PHE A 62 -3.84 16.80 15.27
C PHE A 62 -5.26 17.24 14.96
N LYS A 63 -5.64 17.29 13.69
CA LYS A 63 -6.92 17.86 13.28
C LYS A 63 -7.70 16.96 12.35
N ILE A 64 -9.02 17.04 12.44
CA ILE A 64 -9.93 16.66 11.39
C ILE A 64 -10.21 17.90 10.55
N VAL A 65 -9.89 17.83 9.26
CA VAL A 65 -10.01 18.94 8.31
C VAL A 65 -10.82 18.52 7.08
N SER A 66 -11.47 19.47 6.42
CA SER A 66 -12.09 19.22 5.13
C SER A 66 -11.04 19.17 4.02
N GLU A 67 -11.15 18.20 3.13
CA GLU A 67 -10.27 18.00 1.98
C GLU A 67 -11.08 18.00 0.67
N PRO A 68 -10.76 18.86 -0.30
CA PRO A 68 -11.46 18.91 -1.58
C PRO A 68 -11.51 17.54 -2.28
N GLY A 69 -12.71 17.09 -2.63
CA GLY A 69 -12.92 15.82 -3.32
C GLY A 69 -12.77 14.56 -2.46
N ARG A 70 -12.50 14.68 -1.14
CA ARG A 70 -12.35 13.52 -0.24
C ARG A 70 -13.19 13.57 1.04
N GLY A 71 -13.89 14.67 1.31
CA GLY A 71 -14.69 14.79 2.53
C GLY A 71 -13.84 15.31 3.69
N LYS A 72 -13.75 14.57 4.79
CA LYS A 72 -12.87 14.90 5.92
C LYS A 72 -11.68 13.95 5.97
N VAL A 73 -10.54 14.48 6.38
CA VAL A 73 -9.30 13.72 6.56
C VAL A 73 -8.67 14.05 7.90
N ILE A 74 -7.81 13.16 8.40
CA ILE A 74 -6.99 13.46 9.57
C ILE A 74 -5.68 14.12 9.11
N GLU A 75 -5.34 15.23 9.76
CA GLU A 75 -4.13 16.02 9.53
C GLU A 75 -3.22 15.95 10.76
N LEU A 76 -1.96 15.65 10.52
CA LEU A 76 -0.87 15.60 11.47
C LEU A 76 0.18 16.65 11.10
N ILE A 77 0.52 17.51 12.04
CA ILE A 77 1.42 18.63 11.82
C ILE A 77 2.73 18.41 12.59
N THR A 78 3.87 18.72 11.98
CA THR A 78 5.17 18.70 12.68
C THR A 78 5.17 19.68 13.87
N PRO A 79 5.91 19.36 14.95
CA PRO A 79 6.10 20.29 16.05
C PRO A 79 6.96 21.47 15.60
N GLN A 80 6.67 22.66 16.15
CA GLN A 80 7.49 23.85 15.93
C GLN A 80 8.66 23.88 16.93
N SER A 81 9.73 23.14 16.63
CA SER A 81 10.87 22.97 17.54
C SER A 81 12.22 23.07 16.83
N GLN A 82 13.21 23.59 17.56
CA GLN A 82 14.62 23.58 17.15
C GLN A 82 15.35 22.29 17.57
N ASN A 83 14.71 21.41 18.35
CA ASN A 83 15.24 20.09 18.69
C ASN A 83 14.75 19.04 17.70
N ILE A 84 15.48 17.94 17.56
CA ILE A 84 14.95 16.74 16.90
C ILE A 84 13.79 16.23 17.74
N THR A 85 12.58 16.27 17.19
CA THR A 85 11.38 15.88 17.91
C THR A 85 10.21 15.66 16.95
N HIS A 86 9.11 15.13 17.46
CA HIS A 86 7.97 14.74 16.66
C HIS A 86 6.65 14.79 17.41
N ASN A 87 5.58 14.82 16.63
CA ASN A 87 4.21 14.59 17.05
C ASN A 87 3.73 13.25 16.51
N ALA A 88 2.78 12.65 17.22
CA ALA A 88 2.35 11.29 16.97
C ALA A 88 0.84 11.09 17.10
N LEU A 89 0.24 10.43 16.11
CA LEU A 89 -1.10 9.85 16.18
C LEU A 89 -1.01 8.35 16.35
N GLN A 90 -1.71 7.80 17.34
CA GLN A 90 -1.69 6.37 17.61
C GLN A 90 -3.10 5.77 17.61
N LYS A 91 -3.27 4.71 16.82
CA LYS A 91 -4.43 3.81 16.90
C LYS A 91 -4.02 2.54 17.62
N ARG A 92 -4.64 2.28 18.77
CA ARG A 92 -4.36 1.11 19.64
C ARG A 92 -5.40 0.00 19.43
N GLY A 93 -5.09 -1.20 19.94
CA GLY A 93 -6.02 -2.32 19.98
C GLY A 93 -6.10 -3.13 18.69
N VAL A 94 -5.08 -3.05 17.84
CA VAL A 94 -5.02 -3.83 16.59
C VAL A 94 -4.96 -5.33 16.88
N ASP A 95 -4.31 -5.72 17.97
CA ASP A 95 -4.25 -7.08 18.49
C ASP A 95 -5.64 -7.59 18.90
N THR A 96 -6.43 -6.74 19.55
CA THR A 96 -7.80 -7.07 19.95
C THR A 96 -8.68 -7.26 18.72
N LEU A 97 -8.55 -6.40 17.71
CA LEU A 97 -9.23 -6.56 16.42
C LEU A 97 -8.80 -7.86 15.73
N TRP A 98 -7.51 -8.13 15.71
CA TRP A 98 -6.91 -9.32 15.09
C TRP A 98 -7.35 -10.64 15.73
N ASN A 99 -7.54 -10.64 17.05
CA ASN A 99 -8.03 -11.81 17.79
C ASN A 99 -9.50 -12.14 17.48
N ASN A 100 -10.26 -11.20 16.90
CA ASN A 100 -11.65 -11.41 16.47
C ASN A 100 -11.77 -11.82 14.98
N ARG A 101 -10.66 -12.13 14.32
CA ARG A 101 -10.69 -12.59 12.93
C ARG A 101 -11.33 -13.98 12.79
N THR A 102 -11.96 -14.22 11.65
CA THR A 102 -12.44 -15.53 11.23
C THR A 102 -11.24 -16.48 11.09
N PRO A 103 -11.28 -17.69 11.68
CA PRO A 103 -10.23 -18.69 11.50
C PRO A 103 -9.93 -18.95 10.02
N GLY A 104 -8.65 -19.02 9.66
CA GLY A 104 -8.18 -19.17 8.28
C GLY A 104 -7.87 -17.85 7.57
N ASN A 105 -8.30 -16.70 8.10
CA ASN A 105 -7.86 -15.38 7.65
C ASN A 105 -6.58 -14.96 8.39
N ASP A 106 -5.48 -15.68 8.17
CA ASP A 106 -4.26 -15.53 8.98
C ASP A 106 -3.24 -14.53 8.42
N VAL A 107 -3.66 -13.67 7.49
CA VAL A 107 -2.88 -12.53 6.99
C VAL A 107 -3.51 -11.22 7.43
N LEU A 108 -2.77 -10.40 8.19
CA LEU A 108 -3.20 -9.05 8.58
C LEU A 108 -2.94 -8.09 7.42
N LYS A 109 -3.99 -7.42 6.94
CA LYS A 109 -3.92 -6.39 5.90
C LYS A 109 -4.22 -5.02 6.53
N ILE A 110 -3.36 -4.05 6.28
CA ILE A 110 -3.59 -2.65 6.64
C ILE A 110 -3.46 -1.82 5.38
N GLU A 111 -4.44 -0.97 5.11
CA GLU A 111 -4.40 -0.04 4.00
C GLU A 111 -4.87 1.34 4.44
N TYR A 112 -4.24 2.37 3.87
CA TYR A 112 -4.65 3.75 4.06
C TYR A 112 -4.11 4.60 2.93
N ASP A 113 -4.72 5.76 2.74
CA ASP A 113 -4.24 6.77 1.84
C ASP A 113 -3.44 7.81 2.62
N PHE A 114 -2.32 8.26 2.05
CA PHE A 114 -1.54 9.37 2.58
C PHE A 114 -1.29 10.41 1.51
N PHE A 115 -1.22 11.67 1.95
CA PHE A 115 -0.91 12.79 1.09
C PHE A 115 0.60 13.06 1.13
N THR A 116 1.24 13.10 -0.04
CA THR A 116 2.68 13.39 -0.15
C THR A 116 3.04 14.80 0.28
N GLY A 117 2.07 15.73 0.23
CA GLY A 117 2.29 17.12 0.62
C GLY A 117 3.10 17.90 -0.41
N PRO A 118 3.20 19.23 -0.25
CA PRO A 118 4.01 20.04 -1.15
C PRO A 118 5.50 19.73 -0.96
N TYR A 119 6.28 19.97 -2.02
CA TYR A 119 7.73 19.97 -1.91
C TYR A 119 8.15 20.85 -0.73
N ASN A 120 8.90 20.26 0.19
CA ASN A 120 9.47 21.00 1.29
C ASN A 120 10.97 21.17 1.07
N VAL A 121 11.43 22.41 0.94
CA VAL A 121 12.87 22.74 0.89
C VAL A 121 13.60 22.33 2.17
N ASP A 122 12.87 22.17 3.27
CA ASP A 122 13.39 21.63 4.52
C ASP A 122 13.68 20.15 4.36
N LYS A 123 14.97 19.82 4.24
CA LYS A 123 15.51 18.48 4.01
C LYS A 123 15.24 17.47 5.14
N ARG A 124 14.40 17.83 6.11
CA ARG A 124 14.43 17.30 7.48
C ARG A 124 13.07 17.01 8.09
N SER A 125 11.98 17.24 7.35
CA SER A 125 10.65 16.79 7.76
C SER A 125 10.44 15.34 7.33
N ILE A 126 10.23 14.44 8.28
CA ILE A 126 10.01 13.00 8.02
C ILE A 126 8.58 12.67 8.43
N TYR A 127 7.82 12.14 7.48
CA TYR A 127 6.62 11.36 7.77
C TYR A 127 7.08 9.94 8.08
N ALA A 128 6.56 9.32 9.13
CA ALA A 128 6.82 7.91 9.36
C ALA A 128 5.59 7.16 9.89
N LEU A 129 5.25 6.04 9.25
CA LEU A 129 4.37 5.03 9.84
C LEU A 129 5.21 4.01 10.58
N TYR A 130 4.82 3.72 11.82
CA TYR A 130 5.34 2.63 12.62
C TYR A 130 4.20 1.65 12.95
N MET A 131 4.46 0.36 12.76
CA MET A 131 3.61 -0.69 13.31
C MET A 131 4.30 -1.24 14.55
N SER A 132 3.67 -1.07 15.71
CA SER A 132 4.30 -1.35 17.01
C SER A 132 3.72 -2.59 17.67
N ILE A 133 4.58 -3.35 18.33
CA ILE A 133 4.21 -4.55 19.11
C ILE A 133 3.66 -4.18 20.49
N ASN A 134 3.78 -2.91 20.87
CA ASN A 134 3.32 -2.37 22.13
C ASN A 134 2.50 -1.09 21.91
N ASN A 135 1.88 -0.62 22.98
CA ASN A 135 1.37 0.76 23.06
C ASN A 135 2.47 1.69 23.59
N ASP A 136 3.71 1.52 23.10
CA ASP A 136 4.88 2.29 23.55
C ASP A 136 4.62 3.80 23.40
N ASP A 137 5.29 4.58 24.25
CA ASP A 137 5.30 6.04 24.13
C ASP A 137 5.77 6.39 22.72
N PRO A 138 4.92 7.04 21.91
CA PRO A 138 5.28 7.41 20.56
C PRO A 138 6.51 8.31 20.46
N LEU A 139 6.86 9.02 21.53
CA LEU A 139 8.10 9.82 21.59
C LEU A 139 9.37 8.97 21.70
N ASN A 140 9.25 7.68 22.05
CA ASN A 140 10.35 6.73 22.16
C ASN A 140 9.97 5.36 21.55
N PRO A 141 9.77 5.27 20.22
CA PRO A 141 9.38 4.02 19.58
C PRO A 141 10.57 3.06 19.56
N THR A 142 10.62 2.12 20.51
CA THR A 142 11.74 1.16 20.63
C THR A 142 11.40 -0.25 20.13
N ASN A 143 10.10 -0.56 19.92
CA ASN A 143 9.64 -1.90 19.57
C ASN A 143 8.65 -1.90 18.38
N ASN A 144 9.12 -1.52 17.21
CA ASN A 144 8.33 -1.56 15.98
C ASN A 144 8.68 -2.77 15.09
N ILE A 145 7.67 -3.36 14.46
CA ILE A 145 7.80 -4.41 13.43
C ILE A 145 8.14 -3.80 12.08
N ILE A 146 7.58 -2.62 11.81
CA ILE A 146 7.65 -1.96 10.50
C ILE A 146 7.90 -0.48 10.73
N HIS A 147 8.72 0.13 9.89
CA HIS A 147 8.91 1.57 9.76
C HIS A 147 8.84 1.95 8.28
N ILE A 148 7.97 2.88 7.94
CA ILE A 148 7.86 3.45 6.59
C ILE A 148 8.07 4.95 6.70
N GLY A 149 9.23 5.46 6.28
CA GLY A 149 9.58 6.87 6.33
C GLY A 149 9.47 7.53 4.96
N TYR A 150 8.71 8.62 4.82
CA TYR A 150 8.67 9.46 3.62
C TYR A 150 9.31 10.82 3.87
N ALA A 151 10.16 11.24 2.94
CA ALA A 151 10.86 12.51 2.95
C ALA A 151 10.37 13.39 1.77
N PRO A 152 9.50 14.39 2.00
CA PRO A 152 8.92 15.23 0.95
C PRO A 152 9.97 16.00 0.12
N ASN A 153 11.10 16.36 0.74
CA ASN A 153 12.19 17.10 0.10
C ASN A 153 12.95 16.32 -0.97
N THR A 154 12.88 14.99 -0.94
CA THR A 154 13.49 14.11 -1.94
C THR A 154 12.45 13.27 -2.69
N GLY A 155 11.19 13.30 -2.25
CA GLY A 155 10.16 12.38 -2.73
C GLY A 155 10.50 10.91 -2.48
N VAL A 156 11.33 10.63 -1.46
CA VAL A 156 11.82 9.28 -1.16
C VAL A 156 10.97 8.63 -0.09
N LEU A 157 10.46 7.43 -0.39
CA LEU A 157 9.89 6.53 0.59
C LEU A 157 10.91 5.45 0.95
N ASN A 158 11.23 5.35 2.23
CA ASN A 158 12.05 4.31 2.83
C ASN A 158 11.13 3.33 3.56
N ILE A 159 11.27 2.04 3.27
CA ILE A 159 10.53 1.00 3.97
C ILE A 159 11.54 0.10 4.69
N THR A 160 11.26 -0.21 5.95
CA THR A 160 12.10 -1.02 6.82
C THR A 160 11.22 -2.01 7.59
N ALA A 161 11.49 -3.30 7.46
CA ALA A 161 10.95 -4.33 8.33
C ALA A 161 11.97 -4.64 9.43
N ASN A 162 11.53 -4.61 10.70
CA ASN A 162 12.33 -4.89 11.89
C ASN A 162 11.72 -6.13 12.58
N ALA A 163 12.46 -7.22 12.67
CA ALA A 163 11.96 -8.46 13.26
C ALA A 163 12.34 -8.65 14.74
N VAL A 164 12.89 -7.63 15.42
CA VAL A 164 13.33 -7.73 16.82
C VAL A 164 13.11 -6.42 17.58
N ALA A 165 12.52 -6.50 18.77
CA ALA A 165 12.50 -5.44 19.77
C ALA A 165 13.93 -5.01 20.16
N GLY A 166 14.26 -3.72 20.03
CA GLY A 166 15.51 -3.18 20.56
C GLY A 166 16.78 -3.29 19.71
N SER A 167 16.70 -3.62 18.40
CA SER A 167 17.85 -3.48 17.50
C SER A 167 17.42 -3.20 16.06
N PHE A 168 17.84 -2.05 15.54
CA PHE A 168 17.71 -1.66 14.12
C PHE A 168 18.59 -2.55 13.24
N TYR A 169 18.20 -3.79 13.00
CA TYR A 169 18.83 -4.62 11.98
C TYR A 169 18.13 -4.34 10.65
N TYR A 170 18.76 -3.49 9.84
CA TYR A 170 18.29 -3.13 8.50
C TYR A 170 18.24 -4.37 7.61
N ILE A 171 17.05 -4.94 7.39
CA ILE A 171 16.88 -6.12 6.52
C ILE A 171 17.04 -5.70 5.04
N SER A 172 16.61 -4.48 4.68
CA SER A 172 16.91 -3.78 3.44
C SER A 172 16.23 -2.41 3.44
N THR A 173 16.92 -1.34 3.08
CA THR A 173 16.27 -0.06 2.76
C THR A 173 16.06 -0.01 1.26
N GLN A 174 14.81 -0.11 0.81
CA GLN A 174 14.49 0.18 -0.59
C GLN A 174 14.00 1.62 -0.67
N GLN A 175 14.75 2.43 -1.43
CA GLN A 175 14.42 3.81 -1.71
C GLN A 175 13.53 3.83 -2.97
N LEU A 176 12.28 4.20 -2.78
CA LEU A 176 11.36 4.49 -3.88
C LEU A 176 11.37 6.00 -4.11
N SER A 177 11.79 6.43 -5.28
CA SER A 177 11.84 7.84 -5.70
C SER A 177 10.72 8.17 -6.69
N ALA A 178 10.52 9.47 -6.95
CA ALA A 178 9.57 10.02 -7.94
C ALA A 178 8.09 10.06 -7.50
N PHE A 179 7.81 10.08 -6.20
CA PHE A 179 6.48 10.49 -5.74
C PHE A 179 6.22 11.95 -6.14
N THR A 180 5.12 12.18 -6.84
CA THR A 180 4.67 13.53 -7.17
C THR A 180 4.23 14.26 -5.91
N ASP A 181 4.60 15.53 -5.81
CA ASP A 181 4.13 16.40 -4.72
C ASP A 181 2.61 16.54 -4.77
N ASN A 182 2.01 16.87 -3.64
CA ASN A 182 0.58 17.13 -3.49
C ASN A 182 -0.30 16.04 -4.08
N THR A 183 0.10 14.78 -3.90
CA THR A 183 -0.57 13.62 -4.47
C THR A 183 -1.01 12.67 -3.36
N TRP A 184 -2.20 12.11 -3.52
CA TRP A 184 -2.70 11.05 -2.65
C TRP A 184 -2.23 9.69 -3.14
N VAL A 185 -1.65 8.91 -2.23
CA VAL A 185 -1.07 7.61 -2.50
C VAL A 185 -1.69 6.58 -1.57
N ARG A 186 -2.07 5.43 -2.11
CA ARG A 186 -2.53 4.29 -1.32
C ARG A 186 -1.35 3.40 -0.93
N LEU A 187 -1.20 3.17 0.37
CA LEU A 187 -0.24 2.21 0.90
C LEU A 187 -0.98 1.00 1.47
N ILE A 188 -0.47 -0.19 1.17
CA ILE A 188 -1.00 -1.46 1.69
C ILE A 188 0.14 -2.26 2.29
N VAL A 189 -0.04 -2.73 3.52
CA VAL A 189 0.87 -3.65 4.22
C VAL A 189 0.14 -4.97 4.45
N TYR A 190 0.81 -6.08 4.18
CA TYR A 190 0.37 -7.40 4.63
C TYR A 190 1.39 -8.01 5.58
N ILE A 191 0.92 -8.60 6.67
CA ILE A 191 1.70 -9.47 7.55
C ILE A 191 1.12 -10.86 7.42
N ASP A 192 1.85 -11.74 6.76
CA ASP A 192 1.53 -13.15 6.59
C ASP A 192 2.18 -13.93 7.74
N TYR A 193 1.42 -14.11 8.82
CA TYR A 193 1.90 -14.82 10.01
C TYR A 193 2.24 -16.30 9.72
N PRO A 194 1.46 -17.07 8.95
CA PRO A 194 1.83 -18.45 8.61
C PRO A 194 3.16 -18.56 7.89
N ASN A 195 3.42 -17.67 6.91
CA ASN A 195 4.63 -17.74 6.09
C ASN A 195 5.78 -16.85 6.60
N GLN A 196 5.58 -16.12 7.69
CA GLN A 196 6.56 -15.19 8.27
C GLN A 196 7.08 -14.18 7.22
N LYS A 197 6.15 -13.59 6.45
CA LYS A 197 6.46 -12.63 5.39
C LYS A 197 5.74 -11.31 5.62
N ILE A 198 6.41 -10.22 5.27
CA ILE A 198 5.83 -8.88 5.27
C ILE A 198 5.83 -8.37 3.83
N TYR A 199 4.67 -7.90 3.38
CA TYR A 199 4.49 -7.38 2.04
C TYR A 199 4.15 -5.89 2.11
N PHE A 200 4.75 -5.11 1.22
CA PHE A 200 4.43 -3.71 1.03
C PHE A 200 3.96 -3.49 -0.39
N SER A 201 2.83 -2.83 -0.56
CA SER A 201 2.28 -2.52 -1.88
C SER A 201 1.93 -1.04 -1.98
N LEU A 202 2.35 -0.43 -3.09
CA LEU A 202 1.93 0.89 -3.53
C LEU A 202 1.31 0.74 -4.92
N PRO A 203 0.00 0.43 -4.98
CA PRO A 203 -0.64 0.09 -6.25
C PRO A 203 -0.62 1.21 -7.29
N SER A 204 -0.51 2.47 -6.86
CA SER A 204 -0.46 3.64 -7.73
C SER A 204 0.78 3.67 -8.62
N ILE A 205 1.90 3.12 -8.14
CA ILE A 205 3.18 3.04 -8.86
C ILE A 205 3.64 1.60 -9.08
N GLY A 206 2.71 0.65 -8.96
CA GLY A 206 2.93 -0.77 -9.24
C GLY A 206 3.90 -1.53 -8.33
N VAL A 207 4.36 -0.95 -7.23
CA VAL A 207 5.35 -1.57 -6.34
C VAL A 207 4.71 -2.66 -5.48
N LEU A 208 5.35 -3.83 -5.45
CA LEU A 208 5.16 -4.90 -4.47
C LEU A 208 6.53 -5.35 -3.96
N MET A 209 6.76 -5.21 -2.67
CA MET A 209 7.97 -5.67 -1.99
C MET A 209 7.60 -6.76 -1.02
N VAL A 210 8.50 -7.75 -0.86
CA VAL A 210 8.31 -8.88 0.05
C VAL A 210 9.58 -9.02 0.87
N HIS A 211 9.42 -9.11 2.19
CA HIS A 211 10.51 -9.36 3.12
C HIS A 211 10.21 -10.63 3.92
N ASP A 212 11.18 -11.53 3.98
CA ASP A 212 11.16 -12.66 4.90
C ASP A 212 11.53 -12.18 6.31
N ALA A 213 10.70 -12.51 7.30
CA ALA A 213 11.03 -12.27 8.69
C ALA A 213 11.94 -13.41 9.19
N PRO A 214 13.14 -13.10 9.71
CA PRO A 214 14.06 -14.11 10.22
C PRO A 214 13.57 -14.80 11.49
N ASN A 215 12.56 -14.23 12.16
CA ASN A 215 11.97 -14.72 13.41
C ASN A 215 10.44 -14.61 13.34
N VAL A 216 9.77 -15.24 14.30
CA VAL A 216 8.31 -15.15 14.46
C VAL A 216 7.88 -13.69 14.61
N ILE A 217 7.00 -13.24 13.71
CA ILE A 217 6.42 -11.89 13.75
C ILE A 217 5.43 -11.81 14.93
N PRO A 218 5.66 -10.93 15.91
CA PRO A 218 4.72 -10.70 17.01
C PRO A 218 3.43 -10.04 16.51
N PRO A 219 2.32 -10.16 17.25
CA PRO A 219 1.09 -9.44 16.90
C PRO A 219 1.32 -7.92 16.93
N VAL A 220 0.64 -7.21 16.01
CA VAL A 220 0.62 -5.75 15.99
C VAL A 220 -0.38 -5.26 17.04
N ASN A 221 0.07 -4.43 17.97
CA ASN A 221 -0.80 -3.85 18.99
C ASN A 221 -1.30 -2.47 18.60
N SER A 222 -0.42 -1.64 18.00
CA SER A 222 -0.76 -0.29 17.62
C SER A 222 -0.12 0.17 16.32
N LEU A 223 -0.74 1.17 15.71
CA LEU A 223 -0.24 1.88 14.54
C LEU A 223 0.03 3.31 14.93
N LEU A 224 1.20 3.79 14.54
CA LEU A 224 1.72 5.07 14.95
C LEU A 224 2.13 5.87 13.70
N PHE A 225 1.53 7.03 13.53
CA PHE A 225 1.85 8.00 12.48
C PHE A 225 2.64 9.13 13.12
N ILE A 226 3.85 9.37 12.62
CA ILE A 226 4.79 10.34 13.17
C ILE A 226 5.05 11.46 12.16
N ALA A 227 5.04 12.69 12.66
CA ALA A 227 5.52 13.86 11.96
C ALA A 227 6.68 14.45 12.74
N GLY A 228 7.89 14.25 12.23
CA GLY A 228 9.13 14.67 12.87
C GLY A 228 9.82 15.85 12.18
N THR A 229 10.56 16.62 12.97
CA THR A 229 11.54 17.61 12.51
C THR A 229 12.93 17.22 13.03
N ASN A 230 13.98 17.43 12.23
CA ASN A 230 15.37 17.24 12.70
C ASN A 230 16.01 18.54 13.24
N GLY A 231 15.22 19.40 13.90
CA GLY A 231 15.73 20.47 14.76
C GLY A 231 16.55 21.55 14.05
N LEU A 232 16.00 22.17 13.01
CA LEU A 232 16.65 23.28 12.30
C LEU A 232 15.95 24.63 12.43
N THR A 233 16.72 25.68 12.16
CA THR A 233 16.26 27.06 12.04
C THR A 233 16.26 27.54 10.57
N PRO A 234 15.19 28.22 10.11
CA PRO A 234 13.91 28.46 10.79
C PRO A 234 13.05 27.18 10.82
N SER A 235 12.20 27.05 11.85
CA SER A 235 11.28 25.91 11.98
C SER A 235 10.10 26.06 11.01
N PHE A 236 9.87 25.06 10.15
CA PHE A 236 8.70 25.01 9.26
C PHE A 236 7.66 24.01 9.76
N LEU A 237 6.38 24.34 9.58
CA LEU A 237 5.29 23.39 9.77
C LEU A 237 5.09 22.60 8.47
N SER A 238 5.11 21.28 8.59
CA SER A 238 4.71 20.35 7.53
C SER A 238 3.39 19.72 7.92
N PHE A 239 2.49 19.59 6.94
CA PHE A 239 1.14 19.08 7.11
C PHE A 239 1.04 17.74 6.39
N TYR A 240 0.80 16.68 7.15
CA TYR A 240 0.62 15.34 6.64
C TYR A 240 -0.84 14.95 6.80
N LYS A 241 -1.42 14.33 5.78
CA LYS A 241 -2.84 13.96 5.79
C LYS A 241 -3.01 12.48 5.50
N PHE A 242 -3.98 11.87 6.18
CA PHE A 242 -4.34 10.46 6.03
C PHE A 242 -5.84 10.31 5.85
N ASP A 243 -6.22 9.28 5.10
CA ASP A 243 -7.62 8.98 4.82
C ASP A 243 -7.82 7.47 4.54
N ASN A 244 -9.07 7.01 4.51
CA ASN A 244 -9.48 5.66 4.12
C ASN A 244 -8.69 4.55 4.81
N PHE A 245 -8.57 4.66 6.13
CA PHE A 245 -7.81 3.71 6.93
C PHE A 245 -8.63 2.44 7.15
N VAL A 246 -8.08 1.27 6.82
CA VAL A 246 -8.76 -0.03 6.95
C VAL A 246 -7.80 -1.09 7.48
N VAL A 247 -8.29 -1.86 8.45
CA VAL A 247 -7.63 -3.07 8.98
C VAL A 247 -8.51 -4.25 8.62
N SER A 248 -7.94 -5.26 7.98
CA SER A 248 -8.63 -6.47 7.57
C SER A 248 -7.83 -7.73 7.89
N ALA A 249 -8.53 -8.84 8.01
CA ALA A 249 -7.95 -10.17 8.00
C ALA A 249 -8.29 -10.86 6.66
N VAL A 250 -7.28 -11.42 5.99
CA VAL A 250 -7.42 -12.11 4.71
C VAL A 250 -6.77 -13.49 4.78
N ASN A 251 -7.21 -14.42 3.95
CA ASN A 251 -6.68 -15.79 3.93
C ASN A 251 -5.36 -15.92 3.16
N THR A 252 -5.14 -15.06 2.16
CA THR A 252 -3.94 -15.05 1.34
C THR A 252 -3.57 -13.62 0.96
N VAL A 253 -2.29 -13.36 0.79
CA VAL A 253 -1.81 -12.12 0.17
C VAL A 253 -2.13 -12.21 -1.33
N PRO A 254 -2.74 -11.18 -1.94
CA PRO A 254 -2.94 -11.17 -3.39
C PRO A 254 -1.59 -11.37 -4.10
N LEU A 255 -1.46 -12.47 -4.83
CA LEU A 255 -0.19 -12.97 -5.37
C LEU A 255 0.47 -12.07 -6.45
N SER A 256 -0.10 -10.90 -6.80
CA SER A 256 0.67 -9.86 -7.51
C SER A 256 -0.01 -8.49 -7.53
N THR A 257 0.78 -7.42 -7.47
CA THR A 257 0.40 -6.09 -7.98
C THR A 257 0.21 -6.10 -9.49
N GLN A 258 0.82 -7.05 -10.21
CA GLN A 258 0.55 -7.30 -11.63
C GLN A 258 -0.95 -7.54 -11.88
N SER A 259 -1.68 -8.20 -10.99
CA SER A 259 -3.12 -8.42 -11.17
C SER A 259 -3.91 -7.11 -11.14
N PHE A 260 -3.56 -6.20 -10.23
CA PHE A 260 -4.20 -4.88 -10.11
C PHE A 260 -3.82 -3.97 -11.27
N ILE A 261 -2.54 -3.84 -11.60
CA ILE A 261 -2.11 -3.05 -12.77
C ILE A 261 -2.64 -3.67 -14.06
N SER A 262 -2.57 -5.00 -14.21
CA SER A 262 -3.15 -5.71 -15.35
C SER A 262 -4.63 -5.40 -15.49
N SER A 263 -5.40 -5.32 -14.39
CA SER A 263 -6.82 -4.95 -14.47
C SER A 263 -7.08 -3.55 -15.05
N LYS A 264 -6.08 -2.64 -15.01
CA LYS A 264 -6.15 -1.30 -15.63
C LYS A 264 -5.94 -1.33 -17.15
N PHE A 265 -5.31 -2.38 -17.68
CA PHE A 265 -5.08 -2.56 -19.11
C PHE A 265 -6.19 -3.39 -19.74
N ASN A 266 -6.75 -2.91 -20.84
CA ASN A 266 -7.70 -3.64 -21.67
C ASN A 266 -7.01 -4.11 -22.95
N VAL A 267 -7.35 -5.31 -23.42
CA VAL A 267 -6.80 -5.89 -24.65
C VAL A 267 -7.95 -6.40 -25.51
N PHE A 268 -8.14 -5.79 -26.68
CA PHE A 268 -9.27 -6.10 -27.56
C PHE A 268 -8.92 -5.88 -29.05
N PRO A 269 -9.61 -6.55 -29.97
CA PRO A 269 -10.52 -7.66 -29.71
C PRO A 269 -9.76 -8.86 -29.15
N ASN A 270 -10.45 -9.72 -28.41
CA ASN A 270 -9.91 -11.01 -27.97
C ASN A 270 -11.06 -12.03 -28.00
N PRO A 271 -11.07 -13.00 -28.93
CA PRO A 271 -10.02 -13.33 -29.90
C PRO A 271 -9.79 -12.29 -31.01
N VAL A 272 -8.59 -12.26 -31.59
CA VAL A 272 -8.12 -11.29 -32.60
C VAL A 272 -7.72 -11.95 -33.92
N ASN A 273 -7.92 -11.25 -35.04
CA ASN A 273 -7.44 -11.66 -36.36
C ASN A 273 -6.05 -11.06 -36.65
N ASP A 274 -5.93 -9.75 -36.76
CA ASP A 274 -4.70 -9.13 -37.29
C ASP A 274 -4.07 -8.12 -36.33
N VAL A 275 -4.89 -7.23 -35.75
CA VAL A 275 -4.40 -6.13 -34.90
C VAL A 275 -5.08 -6.21 -33.55
N VAL A 276 -4.28 -6.19 -32.48
CA VAL A 276 -4.76 -6.07 -31.10
C VAL A 276 -4.53 -4.65 -30.60
N THR A 277 -5.54 -4.09 -29.95
CA THR A 277 -5.51 -2.78 -29.31
C THR A 277 -5.33 -2.98 -27.80
N ILE A 278 -4.41 -2.22 -27.22
CA ILE A 278 -4.10 -2.21 -25.79
C ILE A 278 -4.37 -0.80 -25.27
N THR A 279 -5.25 -0.66 -24.28
CA THR A 279 -5.59 0.65 -23.68
C THR A 279 -5.49 0.62 -22.17
N ASN A 280 -5.31 1.78 -21.55
CA ASN A 280 -5.51 1.96 -20.12
C ASN A 280 -6.13 3.34 -19.81
N ASN A 281 -6.99 3.40 -18.78
CA ASN A 281 -7.70 4.64 -18.42
C ASN A 281 -6.94 5.51 -17.40
N GLU A 282 -5.70 5.14 -17.08
CA GLU A 282 -4.95 5.66 -15.94
C GLU A 282 -3.74 6.49 -16.40
N ASN A 283 -3.69 6.84 -17.70
CA ASN A 283 -2.61 7.58 -18.35
C ASN A 283 -1.22 6.96 -18.11
N ILE A 284 -1.16 5.62 -18.05
CA ILE A 284 0.08 4.87 -17.95
C ILE A 284 0.69 4.76 -19.36
N ASN A 285 1.92 5.23 -19.52
CA ASN A 285 2.63 5.22 -20.80
C ASN A 285 3.12 3.81 -21.15
N ILE A 286 2.80 3.36 -22.36
CA ILE A 286 3.29 2.09 -22.91
C ILE A 286 4.57 2.37 -23.70
N GLU A 287 5.68 1.75 -23.28
CA GLU A 287 7.00 1.89 -23.91
C GLU A 287 7.24 0.78 -24.94
N GLN A 288 6.82 -0.44 -24.62
CA GLN A 288 7.09 -1.61 -25.44
C GLN A 288 6.05 -2.68 -25.20
N VAL A 289 5.72 -3.46 -26.23
CA VAL A 289 4.96 -4.71 -26.10
C VAL A 289 5.75 -5.85 -26.72
N GLU A 290 6.00 -6.89 -25.93
CA GLU A 290 6.64 -8.13 -26.36
C GLU A 290 5.61 -9.27 -26.38
N VAL A 291 5.67 -10.11 -27.42
CA VAL A 291 4.77 -11.26 -27.61
C VAL A 291 5.53 -12.53 -27.34
N PHE A 292 5.01 -13.35 -26.45
CA PHE A 292 5.55 -14.66 -26.10
C PHE A 292 4.55 -15.76 -26.46
N ASP A 293 5.06 -16.90 -26.96
CA ASP A 293 4.26 -18.12 -27.07
C ASP A 293 4.08 -18.81 -25.71
N VAL A 294 3.28 -19.88 -25.66
CA VAL A 294 3.00 -20.64 -24.42
C VAL A 294 4.23 -21.34 -23.82
N SER A 295 5.32 -21.46 -24.58
CA SER A 295 6.59 -22.02 -24.09
C SER A 295 7.52 -20.94 -23.50
N GLY A 296 7.12 -19.67 -23.55
CA GLY A 296 7.93 -18.54 -23.08
C GLY A 296 8.95 -18.05 -24.10
N LYS A 297 8.85 -18.46 -25.36
CA LYS A 297 9.72 -17.95 -26.44
C LYS A 297 9.20 -16.60 -26.92
N ALA A 298 10.07 -15.59 -26.95
CA ALA A 298 9.77 -14.29 -27.55
C ALA A 298 9.62 -14.42 -29.07
N ILE A 299 8.50 -13.96 -29.61
CA ILE A 299 8.14 -14.08 -31.03
C ILE A 299 8.21 -12.73 -31.73
N GLN A 300 7.78 -11.67 -31.05
CA GLN A 300 7.72 -10.31 -31.60
C GLN A 300 7.93 -9.28 -30.49
N SER A 301 8.46 -8.12 -30.86
CA SER A 301 8.62 -6.98 -29.97
C SER A 301 8.37 -5.70 -30.76
N GLN A 302 7.61 -4.77 -30.19
CA GLN A 302 7.35 -3.45 -30.76
C GLN A 302 7.46 -2.37 -29.69
N ALA A 303 8.20 -1.30 -29.97
CA ALA A 303 8.30 -0.12 -29.12
C ALA A 303 7.25 0.94 -29.51
N PHE A 304 6.86 1.77 -28.54
CA PHE A 304 5.85 2.83 -28.68
C PHE A 304 6.37 4.14 -28.07
N ASN A 305 5.74 5.26 -28.43
CA ASN A 305 6.19 6.59 -28.02
C ASN A 305 5.46 7.07 -26.75
N ASN A 306 5.38 6.21 -25.73
CA ASN A 306 4.72 6.52 -24.47
C ASN A 306 3.23 6.83 -24.61
N ASP A 307 2.51 6.07 -25.43
CA ASP A 307 1.08 6.23 -25.65
C ASP A 307 0.27 5.44 -24.59
N ASN A 308 -0.91 5.94 -24.24
CA ASN A 308 -1.87 5.24 -23.34
C ASN A 308 -2.79 4.25 -24.09
N GLU A 309 -2.83 4.35 -25.42
CA GLU A 309 -3.47 3.44 -26.35
C GLU A 309 -2.48 3.07 -27.46
N VAL A 310 -2.27 1.78 -27.68
CA VAL A 310 -1.37 1.28 -28.72
C VAL A 310 -2.00 0.15 -29.53
N GLN A 311 -1.59 0.04 -30.78
CA GLN A 311 -2.00 -1.04 -31.68
C GLN A 311 -0.79 -1.90 -32.05
N LEU A 312 -0.93 -3.21 -31.85
CA LEU A 312 0.09 -4.21 -32.14
C LEU A 312 -0.41 -5.10 -33.28
N ASN A 313 0.34 -5.15 -34.38
CA ASN A 313 0.03 -6.03 -35.51
C ASN A 313 0.60 -7.43 -35.27
N ILE A 314 -0.25 -8.44 -35.25
CA ILE A 314 0.08 -9.85 -35.06
C ILE A 314 -0.45 -10.75 -36.20
N LYS A 315 -0.73 -10.16 -37.37
CA LYS A 315 -1.31 -10.87 -38.52
C LYS A 315 -0.49 -12.09 -38.96
N ASP A 316 0.84 -12.01 -38.81
CA ASP A 316 1.80 -13.01 -39.28
C ASP A 316 1.98 -14.15 -38.25
N LEU A 317 1.33 -14.07 -37.08
CA LEU A 317 1.33 -15.13 -36.08
C LEU A 317 0.33 -16.23 -36.43
N ALA A 318 0.71 -17.48 -36.17
CA ALA A 318 -0.19 -18.61 -36.31
C ALA A 318 -1.35 -18.54 -35.29
N SER A 319 -2.46 -19.22 -35.59
CA SER A 319 -3.58 -19.37 -34.66
C SER A 319 -3.12 -20.02 -33.36
N GLY A 320 -3.44 -19.40 -32.21
CA GLY A 320 -2.91 -19.85 -30.93
C GLY A 320 -3.13 -18.89 -29.76
N THR A 321 -2.62 -19.27 -28.59
CA THR A 321 -2.60 -18.41 -27.40
C THR A 321 -1.23 -17.77 -27.25
N TYR A 322 -1.21 -16.48 -26.96
CA TYR A 322 0.00 -15.70 -26.72
C TYR A 322 -0.10 -14.87 -25.44
N MET A 323 1.06 -14.56 -24.85
CA MET A 323 1.19 -13.63 -23.74
C MET A 323 1.83 -12.33 -24.23
N LEU A 324 1.14 -11.21 -23.99
CA LEU A 324 1.62 -9.86 -24.27
C LEU A 324 2.25 -9.32 -22.99
N HIS A 325 3.54 -9.03 -23.03
CA HIS A 325 4.27 -8.33 -21.98
C HIS A 325 4.33 -6.85 -22.35
N ILE A 326 3.49 -6.05 -21.70
CA ILE A 326 3.33 -4.62 -21.90
C ILE A 326 4.26 -3.91 -20.92
N LYS A 327 5.38 -3.38 -21.40
CA LYS A 327 6.34 -2.64 -20.59
C LYS A 327 5.95 -1.16 -20.51
N THR A 328 6.12 -0.63 -19.32
CA THR A 328 5.91 0.76 -18.93
C THR A 328 7.16 1.23 -18.18
N ALA A 329 7.28 2.54 -17.93
CA ALA A 329 8.41 3.10 -17.19
C ALA A 329 8.65 2.43 -15.81
N GLU A 330 7.57 1.97 -15.16
CA GLU A 330 7.63 1.48 -13.78
C GLU A 330 7.52 -0.05 -13.67
N SER A 331 6.90 -0.73 -14.65
CA SER A 331 6.62 -2.17 -14.55
C SER A 331 6.29 -2.85 -15.88
N THR A 332 6.17 -4.18 -15.87
CA THR A 332 5.70 -4.99 -17.02
C THR A 332 4.36 -5.66 -16.71
N VAL A 333 3.32 -5.40 -17.51
CA VAL A 333 2.00 -6.01 -17.38
C VAL A 333 1.85 -7.19 -18.33
N VAL A 334 1.31 -8.32 -17.87
CA VAL A 334 1.08 -9.49 -18.73
C VAL A 334 -0.41 -9.65 -19.06
N LYS A 335 -0.72 -9.83 -20.35
CA LYS A 335 -2.07 -10.07 -20.87
C LYS A 335 -2.11 -11.25 -21.84
N LYS A 336 -3.10 -12.13 -21.67
CA LYS A 336 -3.34 -13.24 -22.61
C LYS A 336 -4.16 -12.76 -23.80
N VAL A 337 -3.77 -13.15 -25.00
CA VAL A 337 -4.55 -12.94 -26.24
C VAL A 337 -4.70 -14.25 -27.02
N ILE A 338 -5.84 -14.42 -27.68
CA ILE A 338 -6.15 -15.58 -28.54
C ILE A 338 -6.16 -15.11 -29.99
N LYS A 339 -5.19 -15.57 -30.79
CA LYS A 339 -5.11 -15.36 -32.24
C LYS A 339 -5.95 -16.41 -32.96
N LYS A 340 -6.86 -15.98 -33.83
CA LYS A 340 -7.65 -16.85 -34.70
C LYS A 340 -6.84 -17.43 -35.85
#